data_AF-A0A968LF07-F1
#
_entry.id   AF-A0A968LF07-F1
#
_cell.length_a   1.000
_cell.length_b   1.000
_cell.length_c   1.000
_cell.angle_alpha   90.00
_cell.angle_beta   90.00
_cell.angle_gamma   90.00
#
_symmetry.space_group_name_H-M   'P 1'
#
loop_
_entity.id
_entity.type
_entity.pdbx_description
1 polymer ?
#
loop_
_entity_poly.entity_id
_entity_poly.type
_entity_poly.pdbx_seq_one_letter_code
_entity_poly.pdbx_strand_id
1 'polypeptide(L)'
;MSSSKLLYWIYTFIHPVMMWVLFGVCIYALILGLKIRTTRTTTDKDLRKSLIKQRFNIKHHQIGALLLSVMVLGAIGGMGVTYINNGKLFVGAHLIAGLGMTGLVAMAASLTPLMQRGSQTARNIHLGFSLLILGLFGWEAITGMQIVQRIIEQG
;
A
#
# COMPACT_ATOMS: atom_id res chain seq x y z
N MET A 1 -29.04 11.31 11.25
CA MET A 1 -28.52 10.16 10.47
C MET A 1 -28.02 9.12 11.47
N SER A 2 -28.41 7.84 11.38
CA SER A 2 -27.87 6.83 12.31
C SER A 2 -26.37 6.67 12.11
N SER A 3 -25.65 6.26 13.15
CA SER A 3 -24.20 6.03 13.08
C SER A 3 -23.81 5.04 11.97
N SER A 4 -24.66 4.06 11.67
CA SER A 4 -24.47 3.12 10.55
C SER A 4 -24.55 3.79 9.18
N LYS A 5 -25.51 4.71 8.96
CA LYS A 5 -25.59 5.46 7.69
C LYS A 5 -24.40 6.40 7.51
N LEU A 6 -23.92 7.05 8.57
CA LEU A 6 -22.72 7.88 8.50
C LEU A 6 -21.49 7.06 8.10
N LEU A 7 -21.27 5.91 8.75
CA LEU A 7 -20.16 5.00 8.45
C LEU A 7 -20.22 4.45 7.03
N TYR A 8 -21.42 4.14 6.53
CA TYR A 8 -21.64 3.74 5.14
C TYR A 8 -21.18 4.82 4.16
N TRP A 9 -21.64 6.06 4.33
CA TRP A 9 -21.27 7.18 3.46
C TRP A 9 -19.78 7.51 3.53
N ILE A 10 -19.22 7.52 4.73
CA ILE A 10 -17.77 7.67 4.93
C ILE A 10 -17.03 6.59 4.16
N TYR A 11 -17.42 5.31 4.30
CA TYR A 11 -16.71 4.24 3.61
C TYR A 11 -16.87 4.30 2.09
N THR A 12 -18.07 4.50 1.57
CA THR A 12 -18.32 4.51 0.12
C THR A 12 -17.52 5.58 -0.63
N PHE A 13 -17.29 6.75 -0.02
CA PHE A 13 -16.65 7.88 -0.71
C PHE A 13 -15.26 8.24 -0.19
N ILE A 14 -14.96 8.04 1.09
CA ILE A 14 -13.63 8.33 1.65
C ILE A 14 -12.67 7.17 1.35
N HIS A 15 -13.13 5.92 1.32
CA HIS A 15 -12.26 4.79 1.02
C HIS A 15 -11.59 4.91 -0.36
N PRO A 16 -12.29 5.18 -1.48
CA PRO A 16 -11.66 5.36 -2.78
C PRO A 16 -10.61 6.49 -2.79
N VAL A 17 -10.92 7.62 -2.15
CA VAL A 17 -9.98 8.75 -2.05
C VAL A 17 -8.72 8.36 -1.26
N MET A 18 -8.90 7.69 -0.12
CA MET A 18 -7.79 7.18 0.67
C MET A 18 -6.94 6.17 -0.12
N MET A 19 -7.57 5.32 -0.92
CA MET A 19 -6.86 4.34 -1.76
C MET A 19 -6.03 5.02 -2.85
N TRP A 20 -6.51 6.09 -3.48
CA TRP A 20 -5.71 6.88 -4.41
C TRP A 20 -4.51 7.56 -3.75
N VAL A 21 -4.70 8.11 -2.55
CA VAL A 21 -3.59 8.68 -1.77
C VAL A 21 -2.55 7.61 -1.44
N LEU A 22 -2.99 6.45 -0.93
CA LEU A 22 -2.09 5.32 -0.63
C LEU A 22 -1.36 4.83 -1.87
N PHE A 23 -2.01 4.77 -3.02
CA PHE A 23 -1.37 4.40 -4.28
C PHE A 23 -0.22 5.36 -4.62
N GLY A 24 -0.45 6.68 -4.48
CA GLY A 24 0.61 7.69 -4.63
C GLY A 24 1.75 7.51 -3.62
N VAL A 25 1.44 7.19 -2.37
CA VAL A 25 2.46 6.92 -1.33
C VAL A 25 3.26 5.65 -1.65
N CYS A 26 2.63 4.60 -2.21
CA CYS A 26 3.33 3.40 -2.68
C CYS A 26 4.33 3.72 -3.81
N ILE A 27 3.94 4.54 -4.78
CA ILE A 27 4.85 5.03 -5.84
C ILE A 27 6.03 5.79 -5.21
N TYR A 28 5.74 6.68 -4.27
CA TYR A 28 6.79 7.43 -3.57
C TYR A 28 7.74 6.52 -2.79
N ALA A 29 7.20 5.51 -2.08
CA ALA A 29 7.99 4.51 -1.38
C ALA A 29 8.92 3.73 -2.32
N LEU A 30 8.42 3.34 -3.51
CA LEU A 30 9.22 2.70 -4.54
C LEU A 30 10.37 3.60 -5.01
N ILE A 31 10.10 4.89 -5.27
CA ILE A 31 11.13 5.87 -5.65
C ILE A 31 12.22 5.97 -4.57
N LEU A 32 11.84 6.03 -3.29
CA LEU A 32 12.80 6.03 -2.18
C LEU A 32 13.64 4.74 -2.18
N GLY A 33 13.01 3.58 -2.37
CA GLY A 33 13.68 2.28 -2.48
C GLY A 33 14.70 2.22 -3.61
N LEU A 34 14.36 2.76 -4.78
CA LEU A 34 15.27 2.87 -5.93
C LEU A 34 16.45 3.79 -5.63
N LYS A 35 16.22 4.95 -4.98
CA LYS A 35 17.31 5.85 -4.56
C LYS A 35 18.27 5.18 -3.57
N ILE A 36 17.76 4.36 -2.65
CA ILE A 36 18.59 3.55 -1.74
C ILE A 36 19.41 2.54 -2.54
N ARG A 37 18.82 1.86 -3.53
CA ARG A 37 19.54 0.94 -4.42
C ARG A 37 20.66 1.68 -5.15
N THR A 38 20.36 2.81 -5.78
CA THR A 38 21.35 3.65 -6.48
C THR A 38 22.49 4.08 -5.56
N THR A 39 22.19 4.46 -4.32
CA THR A 39 23.22 4.84 -3.32
C THR A 39 24.23 3.70 -3.06
N ARG A 40 23.80 2.45 -3.20
CA ARG A 40 24.65 1.26 -3.00
C ARG A 40 25.41 0.82 -4.25
N THR A 41 24.89 1.13 -5.45
CA THR A 41 25.41 0.60 -6.72
C THR A 41 26.11 1.63 -7.59
N THR A 42 25.93 2.93 -7.33
CA THR A 42 26.57 3.98 -8.14
C THR A 42 28.08 4.01 -7.95
N THR A 43 28.83 4.21 -9.04
CA THR A 43 30.29 4.40 -9.05
C THR A 43 30.69 5.86 -8.84
N ASP A 44 29.78 6.80 -9.10
CA ASP A 44 29.98 8.23 -8.88
C ASP A 44 30.00 8.56 -7.37
N LYS A 45 31.16 9.03 -6.90
CA LYS A 45 31.41 9.37 -5.49
C LYS A 45 30.64 10.61 -5.04
N ASP A 46 30.45 11.60 -5.89
CA ASP A 46 29.80 12.86 -5.52
C ASP A 46 28.28 12.68 -5.49
N LEU A 47 27.74 11.94 -6.46
CA LEU A 47 26.35 11.49 -6.40
C LEU A 47 26.09 10.63 -5.17
N ARG A 48 26.98 9.67 -4.86
CA ARG A 48 26.82 8.83 -3.65
C ARG A 48 26.79 9.67 -2.38
N LYS A 49 27.71 10.65 -2.24
CA LYS A 49 27.74 11.57 -1.09
C LYS A 49 26.45 12.38 -0.99
N SER A 50 25.92 12.90 -2.10
CA SER A 50 24.68 13.69 -2.09
C SER A 50 23.47 12.85 -1.70
N LEU A 51 23.38 11.60 -2.17
CA LEU A 51 22.30 10.67 -1.82
C LEU A 51 22.34 10.24 -0.34
N ILE A 52 23.54 10.02 0.21
CA ILE A 52 23.70 9.66 1.64
C ILE A 52 23.16 10.78 2.54
N LYS A 53 23.42 12.05 2.21
CA LYS A 53 22.93 13.21 2.97
C LYS A 53 21.40 13.27 3.03
N GLN A 54 20.72 12.75 2.03
CA GLN A 54 19.25 12.77 1.95
C GLN A 54 18.56 11.73 2.86
N ARG A 55 19.32 10.77 3.42
CA ARG A 55 18.84 9.74 4.36
C ARG A 55 17.60 8.99 3.86
N PHE A 56 17.58 8.62 2.56
CA PHE A 56 16.44 7.94 1.95
C PHE A 56 16.05 6.62 2.63
N ASN A 57 17.01 5.94 3.28
CA ASN A 57 16.76 4.75 4.08
C ASN A 57 15.80 5.01 5.24
N ILE A 58 15.95 6.14 5.94
CA ILE A 58 15.07 6.50 7.06
C ILE A 58 13.69 6.88 6.54
N LYS A 59 13.65 7.73 5.51
CA LYS A 59 12.38 8.13 4.86
C LYS A 59 11.59 6.92 4.38
N HIS A 60 12.26 5.97 3.71
CA HIS A 60 11.62 4.76 3.21
C HIS A 60 11.11 3.86 4.35
N HIS A 61 11.88 3.73 5.43
CA HIS A 61 11.44 2.95 6.59
C HIS A 61 10.20 3.55 7.26
N GLN A 62 10.17 4.88 7.44
CA GLN A 62 9.02 5.58 8.02
C GLN A 62 7.77 5.48 7.14
N ILE A 63 7.92 5.73 5.83
CA ILE A 63 6.81 5.60 4.87
C ILE A 63 6.35 4.14 4.79
N GLY A 64 7.25 3.17 4.82
CA GLY A 64 6.92 1.75 4.82
C GLY A 64 6.12 1.34 6.07
N ALA A 65 6.51 1.83 7.26
CA ALA A 65 5.78 1.57 8.49
C ALA A 65 4.37 2.20 8.48
N LEU A 66 4.25 3.42 7.94
CA LEU A 66 2.96 4.07 7.73
C LEU A 66 2.08 3.26 6.76
N LEU A 67 2.61 2.87 5.60
CA LEU A 67 1.90 2.07 4.62
C LEU A 67 1.41 0.75 5.22
N LEU A 68 2.27 0.02 5.92
CA LEU A 68 1.89 -1.21 6.62
C LEU A 68 0.71 -0.97 7.57
N SER A 69 0.81 0.05 8.42
CA SER A 69 -0.21 0.34 9.43
C SER A 69 -1.54 0.71 8.79
N VAL A 70 -1.53 1.63 7.81
CA VAL A 70 -2.75 2.12 7.17
C VAL A 70 -3.38 1.05 6.28
N MET A 71 -2.61 0.26 5.53
CA MET A 71 -3.16 -0.82 4.70
C MET A 71 -3.82 -1.90 5.55
N VAL A 72 -3.15 -2.35 6.62
CA VAL A 72 -3.70 -3.40 7.52
C VAL A 72 -4.96 -2.91 8.23
N LEU A 73 -4.90 -1.73 8.86
CA LEU A 73 -6.06 -1.18 9.58
C LEU A 73 -7.18 -0.79 8.62
N GLY A 74 -6.86 -0.31 7.43
CA GLY A 74 -7.81 0.02 6.38
C GLY A 74 -8.55 -1.23 5.87
N ALA A 75 -7.86 -2.35 5.69
CA ALA A 75 -8.47 -3.62 5.30
C ALA A 75 -9.41 -4.16 6.40
N ILE A 76 -8.95 -4.17 7.66
CA ILE A 76 -9.76 -4.59 8.82
C ILE A 76 -11.00 -3.68 8.95
N GLY A 77 -10.80 -2.37 8.92
CA GLY A 77 -11.87 -1.38 9.02
C GLY A 77 -12.88 -1.51 7.87
N GLY A 78 -12.42 -1.72 6.64
CA GLY A 78 -13.30 -1.87 5.48
C GLY A 78 -14.16 -3.13 5.53
N MET A 79 -13.58 -4.26 5.96
CA MET A 79 -14.35 -5.47 6.24
C MET A 79 -15.35 -5.23 7.38
N GLY A 80 -14.93 -4.58 8.48
CA GLY A 80 -15.80 -4.27 9.61
C GLY A 80 -17.00 -3.42 9.23
N VAL A 81 -16.79 -2.33 8.48
CA VAL A 81 -17.88 -1.46 8.00
C VAL A 81 -18.81 -2.20 7.04
N THR A 82 -18.25 -3.02 6.14
CA THR A 82 -19.05 -3.83 5.21
C THR A 82 -19.95 -4.81 5.98
N TYR A 83 -19.40 -5.53 6.96
CA TYR A 83 -20.14 -6.50 7.75
C TYR A 83 -21.24 -5.85 8.60
N ILE A 84 -20.93 -4.75 9.32
CA ILE A 84 -21.90 -4.04 10.16
C ILE A 84 -23.09 -3.52 9.34
N ASN A 85 -22.84 -3.02 8.12
CA ASN A 85 -23.89 -2.43 7.29
C ASN A 85 -24.70 -3.45 6.49
N ASN A 86 -24.15 -4.62 6.18
CA ASN A 86 -24.78 -5.60 5.28
C ASN A 86 -25.09 -6.95 5.93
N GLY A 87 -24.62 -7.19 7.16
CA GLY A 87 -24.71 -8.48 7.86
C GLY A 87 -23.83 -9.58 7.27
N LYS A 88 -23.04 -9.27 6.23
CA LYS A 88 -22.13 -10.20 5.55
C LYS A 88 -20.99 -9.47 4.85
N LEU A 89 -19.93 -10.20 4.52
CA LEU A 89 -18.87 -9.73 3.62
C LEU A 89 -19.18 -10.15 2.17
N PHE A 90 -18.91 -9.26 1.23
CA PHE A 90 -18.98 -9.57 -0.20
C PHE A 90 -17.63 -10.07 -0.68
N VAL A 91 -17.51 -11.37 -0.92
CA VAL A 91 -16.28 -11.98 -1.41
C VAL A 91 -16.21 -11.83 -2.93
N GLY A 92 -15.54 -10.76 -3.38
CA GLY A 92 -15.27 -10.49 -4.79
C GLY A 92 -13.77 -10.32 -5.05
N ALA A 93 -13.42 -10.17 -6.33
CA ALA A 93 -12.03 -10.01 -6.76
C ALA A 93 -11.31 -8.86 -6.03
N HIS A 94 -11.99 -7.73 -5.81
CA HIS A 94 -11.46 -6.58 -5.08
C HIS A 94 -11.08 -6.93 -3.63
N LEU A 95 -11.97 -7.60 -2.88
CA LEU A 95 -11.68 -8.00 -1.50
C LEU A 95 -10.49 -8.96 -1.43
N ILE A 96 -10.46 -9.96 -2.33
CA ILE A 96 -9.39 -10.97 -2.34
C ILE A 96 -8.04 -10.32 -2.71
N ALA A 97 -8.02 -9.45 -3.70
CA ALA A 97 -6.82 -8.72 -4.11
C ALA A 97 -6.31 -7.82 -2.97
N GLY A 98 -7.19 -7.05 -2.32
CA GLY A 98 -6.83 -6.19 -1.19
C GLY A 98 -6.28 -6.97 0.03
N LEU A 99 -6.87 -8.13 0.34
CA LEU A 99 -6.34 -9.03 1.38
C LEU A 99 -4.97 -9.62 0.99
N GLY A 100 -4.81 -10.02 -0.27
CA GLY A 100 -3.52 -10.47 -0.81
C GLY A 100 -2.45 -9.39 -0.69
N MET A 101 -2.78 -8.15 -1.04
CA MET A 101 -1.89 -7.00 -0.89
C MET A 101 -1.54 -6.71 0.58
N THR A 102 -2.51 -6.87 1.49
CA THR A 102 -2.28 -6.74 2.94
C THR A 102 -1.27 -7.79 3.44
N GLY A 103 -1.37 -9.02 2.95
CA GLY A 103 -0.37 -10.06 3.23
C GLY A 103 1.00 -9.72 2.62
N LEU A 104 1.03 -9.27 1.36
CA LEU A 104 2.27 -8.91 0.66
C LEU A 104 3.01 -7.76 1.36
N VAL A 105 2.32 -6.72 1.84
CA VAL A 105 2.98 -5.59 2.53
C VAL A 105 3.56 -6.03 3.87
N ALA A 106 2.87 -6.90 4.60
CA ALA A 106 3.37 -7.48 5.85
C ALA A 106 4.61 -8.36 5.61
N MET A 107 4.58 -9.21 4.59
CA MET A 107 5.73 -10.03 4.19
C MET A 107 6.90 -9.16 3.69
N ALA A 108 6.63 -8.10 2.93
CA ALA A 108 7.67 -7.18 2.48
C ALA A 108 8.35 -6.49 3.68
N ALA A 109 7.56 -6.05 4.67
CA ALA A 109 8.08 -5.43 5.88
C ALA A 109 8.91 -6.41 6.73
N SER A 110 8.50 -7.67 6.84
CA SER A 110 9.19 -8.70 7.65
C SER A 110 10.57 -9.08 7.10
N LEU A 111 10.87 -8.79 5.83
CA LEU A 111 12.20 -8.98 5.23
C LEU A 111 13.24 -7.95 5.71
N THR A 112 12.82 -6.87 6.37
CA THR A 112 13.69 -5.76 6.79
C THR A 112 14.94 -6.21 7.57
N PRO A 113 14.85 -7.10 8.59
CA PRO A 113 16.03 -7.55 9.33
C PRO A 113 17.06 -8.27 8.45
N LEU A 114 16.60 -9.09 7.50
CA LEU A 114 17.48 -9.80 6.56
C LEU A 114 18.18 -8.82 5.60
N MET A 115 17.44 -7.82 5.12
CA MET A 115 18.00 -6.78 4.24
C MET A 115 19.03 -5.90 4.96
N GLN A 116 18.81 -5.61 6.24
CA GLN A 116 19.75 -4.87 7.10
C GLN A 116 21.05 -5.65 7.32
N ARG A 117 20.97 -6.99 7.41
CA ARG A 117 22.14 -7.90 7.44
C ARG A 117 22.85 -8.06 6.09
N GLY A 118 22.41 -7.36 5.04
CA GLY A 118 23.09 -7.37 3.75
C GLY A 118 22.53 -8.36 2.72
N SER A 119 21.51 -9.15 3.06
CA SER A 119 20.95 -10.17 2.14
C SER A 119 20.41 -9.54 0.85
N GLN A 120 21.01 -9.88 -0.29
CA GLN A 120 20.53 -9.42 -1.60
C GLN A 120 19.26 -10.17 -2.03
N THR A 121 19.14 -11.45 -1.67
CA THR A 121 17.93 -12.24 -1.92
C THR A 121 16.72 -11.59 -1.25
N ALA A 122 16.83 -11.19 0.03
CA ALA A 122 15.75 -10.51 0.73
C ALA A 122 15.39 -9.17 0.08
N ARG A 123 16.38 -8.41 -0.41
CA ARG A 123 16.15 -7.14 -1.13
C ARG A 123 15.42 -7.34 -2.45
N ASN A 124 15.77 -8.38 -3.20
CA ASN A 124 15.14 -8.70 -4.48
C ASN A 124 13.70 -9.20 -4.27
N ILE A 125 13.45 -10.04 -3.26
CA ILE A 125 12.10 -10.48 -2.90
C ILE A 125 11.26 -9.28 -2.44
N HIS A 126 11.79 -8.43 -1.57
CA HIS A 126 11.10 -7.22 -1.13
C HIS A 126 10.72 -6.30 -2.31
N LEU A 127 11.64 -6.11 -3.28
CA LEU A 127 11.34 -5.35 -4.50
C LEU A 127 10.27 -6.05 -5.34
N GLY A 128 10.34 -7.38 -5.49
CA GLY A 128 9.32 -8.17 -6.19
C GLY A 128 7.92 -8.00 -5.59
N PHE A 129 7.80 -8.12 -4.27
CA PHE A 129 6.55 -7.85 -3.56
C PHE A 129 6.10 -6.41 -3.75
N SER A 130 7.00 -5.43 -3.70
CA SER A 130 6.65 -4.01 -3.89
C SER A 130 6.09 -3.73 -5.29
N LEU A 131 6.67 -4.33 -6.33
CA LEU A 131 6.18 -4.21 -7.70
C LEU A 131 4.84 -4.93 -7.89
N LEU A 132 4.67 -6.11 -7.29
CA LEU A 132 3.40 -6.83 -7.32
C LEU A 132 2.30 -6.05 -6.60
N ILE A 133 2.58 -5.50 -5.41
CA ILE A 133 1.66 -4.62 -4.69
C ILE A 133 1.30 -3.43 -5.58
N LEU A 134 2.26 -2.75 -6.20
CA LEU A 134 1.97 -1.58 -7.04
C LEU A 134 1.11 -1.94 -8.26
N GLY A 135 1.37 -3.08 -8.91
CA GLY A 135 0.56 -3.57 -10.02
C GLY A 135 -0.87 -3.91 -9.60
N LEU A 136 -1.03 -4.64 -8.49
CA LEU A 136 -2.34 -4.98 -7.92
C LEU A 136 -3.08 -3.72 -7.49
N PHE A 137 -2.41 -2.77 -6.83
CA PHE A 137 -3.02 -1.51 -6.40
C PHE A 137 -3.51 -0.71 -7.62
N GLY A 138 -2.72 -0.63 -8.70
CA GLY A 138 -3.16 0.02 -9.93
C GLY A 138 -4.43 -0.62 -10.52
N TRP A 139 -4.51 -1.96 -10.52
CA TRP A 139 -5.70 -2.69 -10.94
C TRP A 139 -6.91 -2.45 -10.01
N GLU A 140 -6.68 -2.48 -8.70
CA GLU A 140 -7.69 -2.21 -7.67
C GLU A 140 -8.22 -0.78 -7.75
N ALA A 141 -7.38 0.20 -8.07
CA ALA A 141 -7.79 1.59 -8.24
C ALA A 141 -8.79 1.74 -9.40
N ILE A 142 -8.57 1.03 -10.52
CA ILE A 142 -9.49 1.04 -11.67
C ILE A 142 -10.80 0.32 -11.32
N THR A 143 -10.70 -0.92 -10.82
CA THR A 143 -11.87 -1.75 -10.51
C THR A 143 -12.71 -1.19 -9.36
N GLY A 144 -12.07 -0.53 -8.38
CA GLY A 144 -12.74 0.18 -7.29
C GLY A 144 -13.59 1.35 -7.80
N MET A 145 -13.09 2.14 -8.76
CA MET A 145 -13.88 3.22 -9.36
C MET A 145 -15.10 2.70 -10.13
N GLN A 146 -15.00 1.53 -10.79
CA GLN A 146 -16.15 0.88 -11.43
C GLN A 146 -17.20 0.41 -10.41
N ILE A 147 -16.79 0.09 -9.18
CA ILE A 147 -17.74 -0.22 -8.09
C ILE A 147 -18.46 1.05 -7.64
N VAL A 148 -17.72 2.14 -7.43
CA VAL A 148 -18.30 3.44 -7.05
C VAL A 148 -19.31 3.92 -8.10
N GLN A 149 -18.97 3.84 -9.39
CA GLN A 149 -19.88 4.20 -10.49
C GLN A 149 -21.19 3.41 -10.45
N ARG A 150 -21.10 2.07 -10.28
CA ARG A 150 -22.30 1.21 -10.15
C ARG A 150 -23.17 1.59 -8.95
N ILE A 151 -22.57 1.98 -7.82
CA ILE A 151 -23.31 2.44 -6.64
C ILE A 151 -24.04 3.76 -6.92
N ILE A 152 -23.42 4.69 -7.65
CA ILE A 152 -24.02 5.98 -8.02
C ILE A 152 -25.16 5.79 -9.04
N GLU A 153 -25.01 4.89 -10.00
CA GLU A 153 -26.03 4.62 -11.03
C GLU A 153 -27.26 3.86 -10.48
N GLN A 154 -27.09 3.10 -9.39
CA GLN A 154 -28.13 2.29 -8.77
C GLN A 154 -28.80 2.95 -7.56
N GLY A 155 -28.22 4.04 -7.04
CA GLY A 155 -28.69 4.76 -5.84
C GLY A 155 -29.45 6.03 -6.19
#